data_AF-A0A8T0FNE8-F1
#
_entry.id   AF-A0A8T0FNE8-F1
#
_cell.length_a   1.000
_cell.length_b   1.000
_cell.length_c   1.000
_cell.angle_alpha   90.00
_cell.angle_beta   90.00
_cell.angle_gamma   90.00
#
_symmetry.space_group_name_H-M   'P 1'
#
loop_
_entity.id
_entity.type
_entity.pdbx_description
1 polymer ?
#
loop_
_entity_poly.entity_id
_entity_poly.type
_entity_poly.pdbx_seq_one_letter_code
_entity_poly.pdbx_strand_id
1 'polypeptide(L)'
;MDKGVVSIKDLEFQVGRYEAKLLWRTDTRELENNFNLAKRRFDELEKGFNKNEWIASAYREAFRDQETNGIIEECGRDRNEYFMPHRAVIRADKEITKVRVVFNCGSKSGQNLSLNDCLEAGPNLNLLNEFLEVIMKFWRFKVAFHGDIEKEFLMIGIGPKDRKFLKFLWNGGSNHEDYRIMQMTRLPFGFRTSPFILSAVIKHHIAKFEAEKPDLMSMLNSGLYVDDLYFGTDSVMEAFALSSDAVAILRSGGFKLRKLRSSNSDLRALWVKNAFCESEEEGGELKVLGLNWNPNKDVLSLEVKGLVDSLGGLNNTKRCVLQTAERIFDPVGLIAPFVIRVKCLLQEIWERGMDWDDDLPEDLRLKWITHGVTKLGR
;
A
#
# COMPACT_ATOMS: atom_id res chain seq x y z
N MET A 1 18.36 23.95 -14.75
CA MET A 1 17.95 23.14 -15.91
C MET A 1 16.73 22.34 -15.49
N ASP A 2 15.56 22.86 -15.83
CA ASP A 2 14.25 22.23 -15.62
C ASP A 2 14.15 20.96 -16.47
N LYS A 3 14.36 19.80 -15.84
CA LYS A 3 13.90 18.53 -16.39
C LYS A 3 12.49 18.34 -15.89
N GLY A 4 11.54 18.07 -16.80
CA GLY A 4 10.08 17.96 -16.59
C GLY A 4 9.63 16.95 -15.53
N VAL A 5 9.98 17.18 -14.27
CA VAL A 5 9.20 16.79 -13.11
C VAL A 5 7.88 17.52 -13.27
N VAL A 6 6.74 16.84 -13.11
CA VAL A 6 5.43 17.50 -13.00
C VAL A 6 5.61 18.71 -12.12
N SER A 7 5.48 19.89 -12.73
CA SER A 7 5.44 21.10 -11.94
C SER A 7 4.20 20.94 -11.09
N ILE A 8 4.38 20.91 -9.77
CA ILE A 8 3.28 20.98 -8.79
C ILE A 8 2.32 22.16 -9.10
N LYS A 9 2.75 23.09 -9.97
CA LYS A 9 1.98 24.19 -10.57
C LYS A 9 0.83 23.78 -11.50
N ASP A 10 0.78 22.53 -11.99
CA ASP A 10 -0.28 22.04 -12.90
C ASP A 10 -1.41 21.26 -12.18
N LEU A 11 -1.38 21.18 -10.84
CA LEU A 11 -2.43 20.51 -10.07
C LEU A 11 -3.65 21.41 -9.90
N GLU A 12 -4.69 21.14 -10.66
CA GLU A 12 -5.96 21.87 -10.56
C GLU A 12 -6.94 21.10 -9.65
N PHE A 13 -7.55 21.83 -8.70
CA PHE A 13 -8.65 21.30 -7.90
C PHE A 13 -9.98 21.58 -8.61
N GLN A 14 -10.56 20.56 -9.22
CA GLN A 14 -11.81 20.65 -9.97
C GLN A 14 -12.84 19.70 -9.36
N VAL A 15 -14.06 20.19 -9.10
CA VAL A 15 -15.21 19.35 -8.70
C VAL A 15 -14.89 18.41 -7.52
N GLY A 16 -14.25 18.95 -6.47
CA GLY A 16 -13.97 18.23 -5.21
C GLY A 16 -12.80 17.25 -5.26
N ARG A 17 -11.90 17.36 -6.24
CA ARG A 17 -10.72 16.51 -6.38
C ARG A 17 -9.60 17.21 -7.14
N TYR A 18 -8.38 16.71 -6.98
CA TYR A 18 -7.24 17.12 -7.81
C TYR A 18 -7.17 16.31 -9.09
N GLU A 19 -6.74 16.94 -10.18
CA GLU A 19 -6.42 16.27 -11.44
C GLU A 19 -4.91 16.25 -11.68
N ALA A 20 -4.38 15.09 -12.08
CA ALA A 20 -2.98 14.87 -12.35
C ALA A 20 -2.74 14.27 -13.74
N LYS A 21 -1.54 14.48 -14.26
CA LYS A 21 -1.04 13.88 -15.50
C LYS A 21 -0.07 12.75 -15.16
N LEU A 22 0.02 11.74 -16.03
CA LEU A 22 1.03 10.70 -15.88
C LEU A 22 2.43 11.27 -16.15
N LEU A 23 3.43 10.83 -15.37
CA LEU A 23 4.82 11.26 -15.56
C LEU A 23 5.47 10.36 -16.61
N TRP A 24 5.46 10.83 -17.86
CA TRP A 24 6.11 10.13 -18.97
C TRP A 24 7.63 10.36 -18.98
N ARG A 25 8.38 9.30 -19.31
CA ARG A 25 9.79 9.39 -19.63
C ARG A 25 9.98 10.11 -20.97
N THR A 26 11.01 10.94 -21.07
CA THR A 26 11.32 11.73 -22.27
C THR A 26 11.59 10.88 -23.52
N ASP A 27 12.07 9.65 -23.34
CA ASP A 27 12.51 8.77 -24.44
C ASP A 27 11.44 7.76 -24.87
N THR A 28 10.27 7.71 -24.24
CA THR A 28 9.36 6.56 -24.37
C THR A 28 8.21 6.84 -25.33
N ARG A 29 8.54 7.32 -26.53
CA ARG A 29 7.56 7.71 -27.55
C ARG A 29 6.79 6.55 -28.19
N GLU A 30 7.09 5.30 -27.84
CA GLU A 30 6.48 4.13 -28.48
C GLU A 30 6.00 3.10 -27.45
N LEU A 31 5.13 3.52 -26.52
CA LEU A 31 4.32 2.55 -25.80
C LEU A 31 3.39 1.86 -26.80
N GLU A 32 3.73 0.63 -27.18
CA GLU A 32 2.95 -0.16 -28.13
C GLU A 32 1.63 -0.67 -27.52
N ASN A 33 0.65 -0.89 -28.40
CA ASN A 33 -0.63 -1.46 -28.03
C ASN A 33 -0.47 -2.93 -27.62
N ASN A 34 -0.92 -3.28 -26.41
CA ASN A 34 -0.80 -4.62 -25.85
C ASN A 34 -2.15 -5.37 -25.77
N PHE A 35 -3.14 -4.99 -26.58
CA PHE A 35 -4.50 -5.54 -26.54
C PHE A 35 -4.54 -7.07 -26.56
N ASN A 36 -3.77 -7.72 -27.44
CA ASN A 36 -3.75 -9.20 -27.55
C ASN A 36 -3.30 -9.88 -26.26
N LEU A 37 -2.33 -9.27 -25.54
CA LEU A 37 -1.89 -9.76 -24.24
C LEU A 37 -2.99 -9.56 -23.20
N ALA A 38 -3.60 -8.37 -23.15
CA ALA A 38 -4.68 -8.08 -22.21
C ALA A 38 -5.90 -8.98 -22.42
N LYS A 39 -6.30 -9.24 -23.67
CA LYS A 39 -7.41 -10.15 -24.01
C LYS A 39 -7.12 -11.58 -23.59
N ARG A 40 -5.93 -12.11 -23.88
CA ARG A 40 -5.53 -13.45 -23.40
C ARG A 40 -5.63 -13.58 -21.87
N ARG A 41 -5.13 -12.58 -21.14
CA ARG A 41 -5.20 -12.56 -19.67
C ARG A 41 -6.62 -12.44 -19.15
N PHE A 42 -7.46 -11.68 -19.84
CA PHE A 42 -8.88 -11.57 -19.53
C PHE A 42 -9.60 -12.91 -19.75
N ASP A 43 -9.37 -13.60 -20.86
CA ASP A 43 -9.97 -14.92 -21.13
C ASP A 43 -9.55 -15.97 -20.10
N GLU A 44 -8.28 -15.92 -19.65
CA GLU A 44 -7.77 -16.74 -18.54
C GLU A 44 -8.50 -16.43 -17.21
N LEU A 45 -8.72 -15.15 -16.92
CA LEU A 45 -9.43 -14.69 -15.73
C LEU A 45 -10.88 -15.15 -15.73
N GLU A 46 -11.59 -15.02 -16.86
CA GLU A 46 -12.98 -15.46 -17.01
C GLU A 46 -13.13 -16.97 -16.82
N LYS A 47 -12.22 -17.77 -17.39
CA LYS A 47 -12.17 -19.21 -17.13
C LYS A 47 -11.95 -19.53 -15.64
N GLY A 48 -11.24 -18.65 -14.93
CA GLY A 48 -11.05 -18.74 -13.49
C GLY A 48 -12.33 -18.46 -12.69
N PHE A 49 -13.17 -17.53 -13.13
CA PHE A 49 -14.45 -17.22 -12.47
C PHE A 49 -15.41 -18.40 -12.45
N ASN A 50 -15.45 -19.20 -13.53
CA ASN A 50 -16.24 -20.44 -13.58
C ASN A 50 -15.84 -21.47 -12.50
N LYS A 51 -14.62 -21.34 -11.94
CA LYS A 51 -14.13 -22.23 -10.88
C LYS A 51 -14.36 -21.67 -9.47
N ASN A 52 -14.61 -20.37 -9.34
CA ASN A 52 -14.75 -19.72 -8.04
C ASN A 52 -15.73 -18.54 -8.09
N GLU A 53 -17.00 -18.84 -7.83
CA GLU A 53 -18.11 -17.88 -7.87
C GLU A 53 -17.95 -16.73 -6.86
N TRP A 54 -17.32 -16.99 -5.71
CA TRP A 54 -17.08 -15.95 -4.71
C TRP A 54 -16.14 -14.86 -5.25
N ILE A 55 -15.05 -15.25 -5.93
CA ILE A 55 -14.14 -14.28 -6.58
C ILE A 55 -14.86 -13.53 -7.69
N ALA A 56 -15.67 -14.22 -8.50
CA ALA A 56 -16.44 -13.62 -9.59
C ALA A 56 -17.45 -12.58 -9.07
N SER A 57 -18.17 -12.90 -7.99
CA SER A 57 -19.08 -11.98 -7.31
C SER A 57 -18.36 -10.74 -6.77
N ALA A 58 -17.24 -10.93 -6.06
CA ALA A 58 -16.46 -9.82 -5.53
C ALA A 58 -15.89 -8.91 -6.63
N TYR A 59 -15.54 -9.48 -7.79
CA TYR A 59 -15.14 -8.72 -8.97
C TYR A 59 -16.26 -7.85 -9.54
N ARG A 60 -17.46 -8.43 -9.71
CA ARG A 60 -18.64 -7.73 -10.20
C ARG A 60 -19.01 -6.57 -9.27
N GLU A 61 -19.01 -6.81 -7.97
CA GLU A 61 -19.27 -5.77 -6.97
C GLU A 61 -18.21 -4.66 -7.01
N ALA A 62 -16.93 -5.02 -7.07
CA ALA A 62 -15.84 -4.04 -7.10
C ALA A 62 -15.88 -3.13 -8.33
N PHE A 63 -16.18 -3.67 -9.52
CA PHE A 63 -16.30 -2.84 -10.73
C PHE A 63 -17.61 -2.07 -10.77
N ARG A 64 -18.71 -2.62 -10.26
CA ARG A 64 -19.98 -1.89 -10.15
C ARG A 64 -19.86 -0.67 -9.21
N ASP A 65 -19.19 -0.83 -8.07
CA ASP A 65 -18.86 0.29 -7.17
C ASP A 65 -18.01 1.34 -7.88
N GLN A 66 -16.99 0.91 -8.64
CA GLN A 66 -16.13 1.84 -9.38
C GLN A 66 -16.87 2.59 -10.49
N GLU A 67 -17.74 1.91 -11.24
CA GLU A 67 -18.52 2.52 -12.32
C GLU A 67 -19.54 3.53 -11.76
N THR A 68 -20.24 3.15 -10.67
CA THR A 68 -21.21 4.03 -9.99
C THR A 68 -20.56 5.31 -9.46
N ASN A 69 -19.31 5.22 -8.98
CA ASN A 69 -18.55 6.36 -8.46
C ASN A 69 -17.78 7.14 -9.55
N GLY A 70 -17.93 6.78 -10.83
CA GLY A 70 -17.22 7.39 -11.95
C GLY A 70 -15.70 7.24 -11.82
N ILE A 71 -15.24 6.13 -11.24
CA ILE A 71 -13.81 5.76 -11.15
C ILE A 71 -13.36 5.10 -12.45
N ILE A 72 -14.27 4.37 -13.08
CA ILE A 72 -14.11 3.77 -14.41
C ILE A 72 -15.27 4.21 -15.30
N GLU A 73 -15.02 4.24 -16.60
CA GLU A 73 -16.03 4.55 -17.61
C GLU A 73 -15.83 3.68 -18.85
N GLU A 74 -16.90 3.38 -19.57
CA GLU A 74 -16.83 2.71 -20.87
C GLU A 74 -16.28 3.68 -21.93
N CYS A 75 -15.44 3.19 -22.84
CA CYS A 75 -14.80 4.02 -23.86
C CYS A 75 -14.58 3.27 -25.18
N GLY A 76 -14.34 4.05 -26.24
CA GLY A 76 -14.01 3.51 -27.56
C GLY A 76 -12.53 3.16 -27.73
N ARG A 77 -12.13 2.87 -28.97
CA ARG A 77 -10.73 2.67 -29.36
C ARG A 77 -10.06 4.01 -29.67
N ASP A 78 -8.78 4.12 -29.32
CA ASP A 78 -7.92 5.24 -29.69
C ASP A 78 -6.77 4.77 -30.59
N ARG A 79 -6.14 5.71 -31.31
CA ARG A 79 -4.96 5.39 -32.15
C ARG A 79 -3.77 4.90 -31.32
N ASN A 80 -3.51 5.55 -30.19
CA ASN A 80 -2.42 5.22 -29.26
C ASN A 80 -3.01 4.96 -27.89
N GLU A 81 -3.12 3.69 -27.52
CA GLU A 81 -3.78 3.23 -26.30
C GLU A 81 -3.06 2.03 -25.69
N TYR A 82 -3.34 1.76 -24.43
CA TYR A 82 -2.76 0.65 -23.69
C TYR A 82 -3.81 -0.01 -22.80
N PHE A 83 -3.81 -1.34 -22.79
CA PHE A 83 -4.75 -2.17 -22.04
C PHE A 83 -4.04 -2.84 -20.86
N MET A 84 -4.44 -2.49 -19.65
CA MET A 84 -3.90 -3.05 -18.42
C MET A 84 -4.55 -4.42 -18.16
N PRO A 85 -3.77 -5.51 -18.13
CA PRO A 85 -4.27 -6.78 -17.59
C PRO A 85 -4.60 -6.59 -16.11
N HIS A 86 -5.64 -7.26 -15.62
CA HIS A 86 -6.01 -7.22 -14.20
C HIS A 86 -6.18 -8.63 -13.63
N ARG A 87 -5.98 -8.75 -12.32
CA ARG A 87 -6.06 -10.05 -11.62
C ARG A 87 -6.51 -9.89 -10.17
N ALA A 88 -7.08 -10.98 -9.64
CA ALA A 88 -7.56 -11.05 -8.28
C ALA A 88 -6.36 -11.17 -7.33
N VAL A 89 -6.30 -10.32 -6.32
CA VAL A 89 -5.43 -10.52 -5.17
C VAL A 89 -6.30 -10.78 -3.96
N ILE A 90 -6.16 -11.99 -3.39
CA ILE A 90 -6.85 -12.40 -2.18
C ILE A 90 -5.97 -12.02 -1.00
N ARG A 91 -6.48 -11.12 -0.16
CA ARG A 91 -5.86 -10.76 1.10
C ARG A 91 -6.53 -11.54 2.22
N ALA A 92 -5.78 -12.48 2.80
CA ALA A 92 -6.20 -13.33 3.93
C ALA A 92 -5.81 -12.72 5.29
N ASP A 93 -5.27 -11.50 5.31
CA ASP A 93 -4.64 -10.84 6.46
C ASP A 93 -5.61 -9.97 7.29
N LYS A 94 -6.91 -10.26 7.28
CA LYS A 94 -7.94 -9.54 8.05
C LYS A 94 -9.00 -10.52 8.57
N GLU A 95 -9.81 -10.08 9.54
CA GLU A 95 -11.01 -10.80 10.03
C GLU A 95 -11.96 -11.23 8.90
N ILE A 96 -11.86 -10.60 7.72
CA ILE A 96 -12.60 -10.95 6.50
C ILE A 96 -11.64 -11.02 5.32
N THR A 97 -11.60 -12.17 4.63
CA THR A 97 -10.89 -12.35 3.36
C THR A 97 -11.45 -11.39 2.32
N LYS A 98 -10.62 -10.50 1.76
CA LYS A 98 -11.05 -9.51 0.77
C LYS A 98 -10.36 -9.75 -0.58
N VAL A 99 -11.15 -9.73 -1.65
CA VAL A 99 -10.65 -9.70 -3.03
C VAL A 99 -10.40 -8.26 -3.44
N ARG A 100 -9.22 -7.99 -4.00
CA ARG A 100 -8.88 -6.70 -4.63
C ARG A 100 -8.57 -6.93 -6.11
N VAL A 101 -9.10 -6.07 -6.96
CA VAL A 101 -8.71 -5.99 -8.37
C VAL A 101 -7.38 -5.24 -8.44
N VAL A 102 -6.37 -5.86 -9.05
CA VAL A 102 -5.06 -5.23 -9.25
C VAL A 102 -4.71 -5.22 -10.72
N PHE A 103 -4.34 -4.05 -11.24
CA PHE A 103 -3.85 -3.86 -12.60
C PHE A 103 -2.35 -4.16 -12.67
N ASN A 104 -1.94 -4.94 -13.68
CA ASN A 104 -0.55 -5.32 -13.91
C ASN A 104 0.09 -4.44 -15.00
N CYS A 105 0.53 -3.25 -14.60
CA CYS A 105 1.15 -2.27 -15.49
C CYS A 105 2.63 -2.56 -15.80
N GLY A 106 3.21 -3.59 -15.20
CA GLY A 106 4.53 -4.13 -15.54
C GLY A 106 4.49 -5.27 -16.56
N SER A 107 3.31 -5.63 -17.07
CA SER A 107 3.18 -6.70 -18.07
C SER A 107 3.86 -6.30 -19.38
N LYS A 108 4.81 -7.11 -19.84
CA LYS A 108 5.48 -6.93 -21.13
C LYS A 108 4.88 -7.85 -22.18
N SER A 109 4.81 -7.37 -23.43
CA SER A 109 4.41 -8.16 -24.60
C SER A 109 5.65 -8.45 -25.43
N GLY A 110 6.27 -9.61 -25.25
CA GLY A 110 7.54 -9.91 -25.92
C GLY A 110 8.66 -8.94 -25.48
N GLN A 111 9.29 -8.28 -26.45
CA GLN A 111 10.35 -7.29 -26.19
C GLN A 111 9.81 -5.86 -25.95
N ASN A 112 8.50 -5.66 -26.01
CA ASN A 112 7.89 -4.34 -25.89
C ASN A 112 7.95 -3.82 -24.46
N LEU A 113 8.01 -2.50 -24.34
CA LEU A 113 7.97 -1.79 -23.06
C LEU A 113 6.62 -1.98 -22.38
N SER A 114 6.65 -2.11 -21.06
CA SER A 114 5.44 -2.00 -20.23
C SER A 114 5.12 -0.54 -19.95
N LEU A 115 3.87 -0.25 -19.56
CA LEU A 115 3.49 1.09 -19.12
C LEU A 115 4.39 1.60 -17.98
N ASN A 116 4.75 0.76 -17.02
CA ASN A 116 5.68 1.14 -15.94
C ASN A 116 7.12 1.41 -16.41
N ASP A 117 7.56 0.87 -17.55
CA ASP A 117 8.87 1.20 -18.13
C ASP A 117 8.84 2.59 -18.79
N CYS A 118 7.66 3.02 -19.27
CA CYS A 118 7.42 4.31 -19.91
C CYS A 118 7.14 5.46 -18.93
N LEU A 119 6.87 5.13 -17.67
CA LEU A 119 6.56 6.09 -16.63
C LEU A 119 7.76 6.34 -15.72
N GLU A 120 7.93 7.58 -15.27
CA GLU A 120 8.86 7.92 -14.20
C GLU A 120 8.26 7.61 -12.83
N ALA A 121 9.12 7.22 -11.90
CA ALA A 121 8.72 7.13 -10.50
C ALA A 121 8.43 8.50 -9.88
N GLY A 122 9.05 9.55 -10.40
CA GLY A 122 9.18 10.83 -9.72
C GLY A 122 10.21 10.76 -8.57
N PRO A 123 10.65 11.91 -8.04
CA PRO A 123 11.45 11.94 -6.83
C PRO A 123 10.64 11.35 -5.66
N ASN A 124 11.29 10.67 -4.73
CA ASN A 124 10.60 10.22 -3.53
C ASN A 124 10.17 11.44 -2.71
N LEU A 125 8.88 11.77 -2.77
CA LEU A 125 8.26 12.81 -1.96
C LEU A 125 7.63 12.26 -0.69
N ASN A 126 7.73 10.95 -0.42
CA ASN A 126 7.31 10.44 0.87
C ASN A 126 8.03 11.25 1.93
N LEU A 127 7.22 11.78 2.83
CA LEU A 127 7.64 12.72 3.86
C LEU A 127 8.54 12.06 4.89
N LEU A 128 8.57 10.73 4.89
CA LEU A 128 9.26 9.87 5.84
C LEU A 128 10.00 8.79 5.05
N ASN A 129 11.32 8.92 4.98
CA ASN A 129 12.19 7.97 4.27
C ASN A 129 12.70 6.84 5.17
N GLU A 130 12.48 6.95 6.48
CA GLU A 130 12.99 6.02 7.48
C GLU A 130 11.84 5.55 8.38
N PHE A 131 11.48 4.26 8.29
CA PHE A 131 10.44 3.65 9.12
C PHE A 131 10.66 3.92 10.63
N LEU A 132 11.92 3.89 11.06
CA LEU A 132 12.32 4.17 12.44
C LEU A 132 11.91 5.59 12.87
N GLU A 133 12.10 6.60 12.02
CA GLU A 133 11.75 7.98 12.36
C GLU A 133 10.25 8.12 12.60
N VAL A 134 9.42 7.49 11.75
CA VAL A 134 7.96 7.51 11.91
C VAL A 134 7.54 6.85 13.21
N ILE A 135 8.06 5.65 13.47
CA ILE A 135 7.72 4.87 14.66
C ILE A 135 8.15 5.65 15.92
N MET A 136 9.35 6.24 15.93
CA MET A 136 9.82 7.04 17.06
C MET A 136 8.98 8.31 17.28
N LYS A 137 8.59 9.01 16.21
CA LYS A 137 7.73 10.21 16.32
C LYS A 137 6.31 9.86 16.76
N PHE A 138 5.79 8.74 16.31
CA PHE A 138 4.50 8.21 16.73
C PHE A 138 4.52 7.80 18.21
N TRP A 139 5.58 7.13 18.65
CA TRP A 139 5.60 6.44 19.95
C TRP A 139 6.36 7.16 21.07
N ARG A 140 6.89 8.36 20.82
CA ARG A 140 7.55 9.18 21.87
C ARG A 140 6.58 9.91 22.80
N PHE A 141 5.29 9.98 22.44
CA PHE A 141 4.30 10.83 23.07
C PHE A 141 3.37 10.07 24.01
N LYS A 142 2.72 10.77 24.94
CA LYS A 142 1.75 10.16 25.87
C LYS A 142 0.43 9.74 25.23
N VAL A 143 0.04 10.39 24.15
CA VAL A 143 -1.20 10.12 23.41
C VAL A 143 -0.82 9.90 21.95
N ALA A 144 -0.73 8.64 21.54
CA ALA A 144 -0.49 8.26 20.16
C ALA A 144 -1.81 8.10 19.42
N PHE A 145 -1.86 8.53 18.16
CA PHE A 145 -3.02 8.36 17.29
C PHE A 145 -2.67 8.06 15.84
N HIS A 146 -3.62 7.37 15.19
CA HIS A 146 -3.53 6.96 13.80
C HIS A 146 -4.80 7.31 13.02
N GLY A 147 -4.67 7.48 11.70
CA GLY A 147 -5.80 7.51 10.77
C GLY A 147 -5.43 6.99 9.38
N ASP A 148 -6.42 6.45 8.67
CA ASP A 148 -6.33 5.86 7.31
C ASP A 148 -7.03 6.79 6.30
N ILE A 149 -6.33 7.18 5.22
CA ILE A 149 -6.97 7.91 4.12
C ILE A 149 -7.68 6.91 3.21
N GLU A 150 -9.00 7.07 3.06
CA GLU A 150 -9.80 6.17 2.26
C GLU A 150 -9.52 6.29 0.75
N LYS A 151 -9.09 5.17 0.12
CA LYS A 151 -9.02 5.01 -1.35
C LYS A 151 -8.29 6.20 -2.00
N GLU A 152 -7.20 6.61 -1.36
CA GLU A 152 -6.42 7.82 -1.57
C GLU A 152 -6.05 8.06 -3.04
N PHE A 153 -5.57 7.04 -3.75
CA PHE A 153 -5.25 7.16 -5.18
C PHE A 153 -6.50 7.46 -6.02
N LEU A 154 -7.64 6.84 -5.71
CA LEU A 154 -8.89 6.99 -6.46
C LEU A 154 -9.53 8.37 -6.26
N MET A 155 -9.10 9.12 -5.25
CA MET A 155 -9.51 10.51 -5.06
C MET A 155 -8.84 11.47 -6.05
N ILE A 156 -7.79 11.04 -6.75
CA ILE A 156 -7.07 11.85 -7.74
C ILE A 156 -7.57 11.49 -9.14
N GLY A 157 -8.00 12.49 -9.90
CA GLY A 157 -8.39 12.36 -11.31
C GLY A 157 -7.17 12.28 -12.23
N ILE A 158 -7.33 11.59 -13.36
CA ILE A 158 -6.34 11.56 -14.43
C ILE A 158 -6.83 12.38 -15.62
N GLY A 159 -5.91 13.19 -16.15
CA GLY A 159 -6.10 13.98 -17.36
C GLY A 159 -6.69 13.18 -18.53
N PRO A 160 -7.72 13.67 -19.25
CA PRO A 160 -8.34 12.95 -20.36
C PRO A 160 -7.37 12.43 -21.41
N LYS A 161 -6.25 13.15 -21.64
CA LYS A 161 -5.21 12.76 -22.61
C LYS A 161 -4.46 11.49 -22.23
N ASP A 162 -4.36 11.19 -20.93
CA ASP A 162 -3.62 10.05 -20.39
C ASP A 162 -4.52 8.83 -20.14
N ARG A 163 -5.84 9.01 -20.01
CA ARG A 163 -6.81 7.92 -19.72
C ARG A 163 -6.78 6.79 -20.76
N LYS A 164 -6.46 7.11 -22.01
CA LYS A 164 -6.33 6.13 -23.10
C LYS A 164 -5.22 5.08 -22.87
N PHE A 165 -4.29 5.33 -21.95
CA PHE A 165 -3.27 4.37 -21.53
C PHE A 165 -3.67 3.54 -20.30
N LEU A 166 -4.84 3.83 -19.74
CA LEU A 166 -5.41 3.21 -18.56
C LEU A 166 -6.67 2.40 -18.92
N LYS A 167 -6.69 1.78 -20.10
CA LYS A 167 -7.82 0.95 -20.55
C LYS A 167 -7.72 -0.46 -19.99
N PHE A 168 -8.84 -1.17 -19.94
CA PHE A 168 -8.88 -2.58 -19.58
C PHE A 168 -10.15 -3.24 -20.15
N LEU A 169 -10.19 -4.57 -20.15
CA LEU A 169 -11.30 -5.35 -20.68
C LEU A 169 -12.18 -5.86 -19.54
N TRP A 170 -13.49 -5.72 -19.68
CA TRP A 170 -14.50 -6.18 -18.71
C TRP A 170 -15.85 -6.41 -19.38
N ASN A 171 -16.54 -7.51 -19.13
CA ASN A 171 -17.84 -7.83 -19.75
C ASN A 171 -19.05 -7.58 -18.83
N GLY A 172 -18.89 -6.83 -17.74
CA GLY A 172 -19.99 -6.64 -16.77
C GLY A 172 -20.41 -7.89 -16.01
N GLY A 173 -19.69 -9.01 -16.18
CA GLY A 173 -20.09 -10.32 -15.65
C GLY A 173 -21.23 -10.99 -16.43
N SER A 174 -21.51 -10.56 -17.66
CA SER A 174 -22.42 -11.24 -18.57
C SER A 174 -21.64 -12.24 -19.43
N ASN A 175 -22.04 -13.51 -19.43
CA ASN A 175 -21.48 -14.53 -20.32
C ASN A 175 -21.86 -14.32 -21.80
N HIS A 176 -22.61 -13.26 -22.13
CA HIS A 176 -23.15 -13.02 -23.47
C HIS A 176 -22.37 -12.00 -24.30
N GLU A 177 -21.50 -11.18 -23.68
CA GLU A 177 -20.61 -10.25 -24.41
C GLU A 177 -19.15 -10.75 -24.34
N ASP A 178 -18.44 -10.66 -25.46
CA ASP A 178 -17.01 -11.06 -25.51
C ASP A 178 -16.13 -10.20 -24.58
N TYR A 179 -16.40 -8.88 -24.51
CA TYR A 179 -15.81 -7.88 -23.59
C TYR A 179 -16.33 -6.47 -23.89
N ARG A 180 -16.33 -5.57 -22.90
CA ARG A 180 -16.39 -4.10 -23.07
C ARG A 180 -15.01 -3.49 -22.82
N ILE A 181 -14.77 -2.33 -23.42
CA ILE A 181 -13.53 -1.56 -23.22
C ILE A 181 -13.80 -0.48 -22.18
N MET A 182 -13.18 -0.63 -21.02
CA MET A 182 -13.28 0.30 -19.91
C MET A 182 -11.98 1.11 -19.80
N GLN A 183 -12.04 2.30 -19.20
CA GLN A 183 -10.87 3.07 -18.82
C GLN A 183 -10.97 3.62 -17.40
N MET A 184 -9.84 3.75 -16.73
CA MET A 184 -9.75 4.47 -15.45
C MET A 184 -9.82 5.97 -15.67
N THR A 185 -10.64 6.66 -14.89
CA THR A 185 -10.66 8.14 -14.83
C THR A 185 -9.82 8.66 -13.66
N ARG A 186 -9.45 7.79 -12.72
CA ARG A 186 -8.73 8.09 -11.48
C ARG A 186 -7.38 7.43 -11.45
N LEU A 187 -6.48 7.95 -10.61
CA LEU A 187 -5.14 7.41 -10.44
C LEU A 187 -5.24 5.98 -9.88
N PRO A 188 -4.86 4.97 -10.67
CA PRO A 188 -4.88 3.57 -10.24
C PRO A 188 -3.70 3.22 -9.32
N PHE A 189 -3.89 2.19 -8.49
CA PHE A 189 -2.81 1.59 -7.69
C PHE A 189 -1.88 0.71 -8.55
N GLY A 190 -0.61 0.55 -8.14
CA GLY A 190 0.35 -0.36 -8.78
C GLY A 190 1.21 0.25 -9.89
N PHE A 191 1.10 1.57 -10.09
CA PHE A 191 1.89 2.29 -11.08
C PHE A 191 3.15 2.83 -10.44
N ARG A 192 4.20 2.89 -11.24
CA ARG A 192 5.47 3.45 -10.81
C ARG A 192 5.34 4.89 -10.30
N THR A 193 4.43 5.65 -10.90
CA THR A 193 4.23 7.08 -10.64
C THR A 193 3.21 7.38 -9.54
N SER A 194 2.28 6.46 -9.23
CA SER A 194 1.16 6.75 -8.32
C SER A 194 1.59 7.24 -6.94
N PRO A 195 2.61 6.65 -6.27
CA PRO A 195 3.06 7.13 -4.97
C PRO A 195 3.48 8.61 -5.01
N PHE A 196 4.27 8.99 -6.01
CA PHE A 196 4.70 10.38 -6.17
C PHE A 196 3.53 11.33 -6.40
N ILE A 197 2.60 11.00 -7.30
CA ILE A 197 1.43 11.86 -7.58
C ILE A 197 0.61 12.06 -6.31
N LEU A 198 0.36 10.99 -5.55
CA LEU A 198 -0.37 11.08 -4.28
C LEU A 198 0.33 12.03 -3.31
N SER A 199 1.62 11.81 -3.05
CA SER A 199 2.38 12.67 -2.13
C SER A 199 2.42 14.13 -2.61
N ALA A 200 2.59 14.35 -3.92
CA ALA A 200 2.61 15.70 -4.50
C ALA A 200 1.27 16.42 -4.32
N VAL A 201 0.16 15.73 -4.57
CA VAL A 201 -1.20 16.27 -4.40
C VAL A 201 -1.49 16.59 -2.94
N ILE A 202 -1.20 15.67 -2.02
CA ILE A 202 -1.40 15.91 -0.59
C ILE A 202 -0.56 17.12 -0.16
N LYS A 203 0.74 17.15 -0.45
CA LYS A 203 1.63 18.28 -0.11
C LYS A 203 1.13 19.61 -0.68
N HIS A 204 0.75 19.62 -1.96
CA HIS A 204 0.19 20.82 -2.60
C HIS A 204 -1.07 21.30 -1.87
N HIS A 205 -1.92 20.37 -1.46
CA HIS A 205 -3.16 20.72 -0.77
C HIS A 205 -2.89 21.28 0.63
N ILE A 206 -2.08 20.60 1.43
CA ILE A 206 -1.82 21.00 2.82
C ILE A 206 -1.03 22.32 2.88
N ALA A 207 -0.12 22.58 1.94
CA ALA A 207 0.67 23.82 1.90
C ALA A 207 -0.19 25.11 1.84
N LYS A 208 -1.45 25.01 1.40
CA LYS A 208 -2.39 26.14 1.40
C LYS A 208 -2.74 26.64 2.81
N PHE A 209 -2.54 25.81 3.83
CA PHE A 209 -2.90 26.09 5.23
C PHE A 209 -1.68 26.38 6.11
N GLU A 210 -0.47 26.43 5.53
CA GLU A 210 0.78 26.54 6.30
C GLU A 210 0.89 27.82 7.12
N ALA A 211 0.42 28.94 6.58
CA ALA A 211 0.40 30.21 7.30
C ALA A 211 -0.59 30.21 8.49
N GLU A 212 -1.68 29.44 8.40
CA GLU A 212 -2.74 29.41 9.41
C GLU A 212 -2.50 28.36 10.49
N LYS A 213 -1.93 27.19 10.12
CA LYS A 213 -1.77 26.03 11.00
C LYS A 213 -0.39 25.38 10.86
N PRO A 214 0.69 26.06 11.29
CA PRO A 214 2.06 25.54 11.15
C PRO A 214 2.30 24.23 11.92
N ASP A 215 1.70 24.06 13.10
CA ASP A 215 1.86 22.83 13.89
C ASP A 215 1.20 21.62 13.22
N LEU A 216 0.03 21.83 12.61
CA LEU A 216 -0.63 20.80 11.81
C LEU A 216 0.21 20.43 10.59
N MET A 217 0.82 21.41 9.94
CA MET A 217 1.71 21.16 8.81
C MET A 217 2.93 20.34 9.23
N SER A 218 3.53 20.67 10.37
CA SER A 218 4.61 19.89 10.95
C SER A 218 4.19 18.45 11.20
N MET A 219 2.99 18.24 11.77
CA MET A 219 2.42 16.91 11.96
C MET A 219 2.21 16.18 10.64
N LEU A 220 1.49 16.75 9.69
CA LEU A 220 1.16 16.09 8.42
C LEU A 220 2.43 15.79 7.62
N ASN A 221 3.42 16.69 7.64
CA ASN A 221 4.73 16.49 7.01
C ASN A 221 5.62 15.48 7.73
N SER A 222 5.30 15.07 8.97
CA SER A 222 6.14 14.13 9.72
C SER A 222 5.41 12.86 10.17
N GLY A 223 4.10 12.78 9.93
CA GLY A 223 3.26 11.66 10.30
C GLY A 223 2.55 10.98 9.13
N LEU A 224 2.40 11.64 7.97
CA LEU A 224 1.80 10.98 6.80
C LEU A 224 2.82 10.10 6.08
N TYR A 225 2.56 8.80 6.10
CA TYR A 225 3.23 7.79 5.30
C TYR A 225 2.25 7.18 4.30
N VAL A 226 2.33 7.63 3.04
CA VAL A 226 1.41 7.23 1.96
C VAL A 226 -0.05 7.52 2.34
N ASP A 227 -0.81 6.51 2.79
CA ASP A 227 -2.22 6.56 3.17
C ASP A 227 -2.45 6.60 4.69
N ASP A 228 -1.42 6.33 5.50
CA ASP A 228 -1.53 6.29 6.96
C ASP A 228 -0.95 7.55 7.61
N LEU A 229 -1.71 8.15 8.52
CA LEU A 229 -1.24 9.16 9.46
C LEU A 229 -0.82 8.49 10.76
N TYR A 230 0.44 8.64 11.18
CA TYR A 230 0.94 8.23 12.48
C TYR A 230 1.49 9.44 13.22
N PHE A 231 0.90 9.80 14.36
CA PHE A 231 1.43 10.88 15.18
C PHE A 231 1.07 10.73 16.66
N GLY A 232 1.52 11.66 17.49
CA GLY A 232 1.10 11.72 18.88
C GLY A 232 1.35 13.11 19.49
N THR A 233 0.82 13.32 20.69
CA THR A 233 1.04 14.54 21.48
C THR A 233 1.09 14.20 22.97
N ASP A 234 1.50 15.16 23.80
CA ASP A 234 1.52 14.98 25.26
C ASP A 234 0.19 15.32 25.94
N SER A 235 -0.80 15.79 25.17
CA SER A 235 -2.10 16.25 25.66
C SER A 235 -3.25 15.77 24.78
N VAL A 236 -4.30 15.22 25.40
CA VAL A 236 -5.54 14.80 24.72
C VAL A 236 -6.16 15.94 23.93
N MET A 237 -6.15 17.16 24.47
CA MET A 237 -6.77 18.31 23.80
C MET A 237 -5.98 18.74 22.55
N GLU A 238 -4.65 18.65 22.61
CA GLU A 238 -3.79 18.93 21.45
C GLU A 238 -3.98 17.86 20.37
N ALA A 239 -4.01 16.58 20.77
CA ALA A 239 -4.28 15.48 19.85
C ALA A 239 -5.65 15.64 19.19
N PHE A 240 -6.67 16.03 19.95
CA PHE A 240 -8.01 16.28 19.43
C PHE A 240 -8.03 17.45 18.43
N ALA A 241 -7.39 18.56 18.74
CA ALA A 241 -7.32 19.71 17.84
C ALA A 241 -6.61 19.35 16.51
N LEU A 242 -5.41 18.75 16.60
CA LEU A 242 -4.62 18.38 15.42
C LEU A 242 -5.33 17.33 14.56
N SER A 243 -5.88 16.27 15.17
CA SER A 243 -6.59 15.22 14.43
C SER A 243 -7.88 15.74 13.78
N SER A 244 -8.65 16.58 14.46
CA SER A 244 -9.87 17.19 13.91
C SER A 244 -9.55 18.13 12.74
N ASP A 245 -8.50 18.92 12.88
CA ASP A 245 -8.00 19.81 11.83
C ASP A 245 -7.48 19.03 10.62
N ALA A 246 -6.77 17.92 10.84
CA ALA A 246 -6.34 17.02 9.77
C ALA A 246 -7.53 16.44 9.01
N VAL A 247 -8.58 15.98 9.71
CA VAL A 247 -9.81 15.49 9.08
C VAL A 247 -10.44 16.59 8.21
N ALA A 248 -10.57 17.81 8.75
CA ALA A 248 -11.19 18.92 8.03
C ALA A 248 -10.39 19.34 6.78
N ILE A 249 -9.07 19.51 6.93
CA ILE A 249 -8.20 19.92 5.83
C ILE A 249 -8.16 18.85 4.76
N LEU A 250 -7.86 17.59 5.09
CA LEU A 250 -7.83 16.52 4.10
C LEU A 250 -9.18 16.37 3.37
N ARG A 251 -10.30 16.50 4.10
CA ARG A 251 -11.64 16.45 3.51
C ARG A 251 -11.88 17.57 2.51
N SER A 252 -11.36 18.77 2.77
CA SER A 252 -11.46 19.90 1.84
C SER A 252 -10.72 19.64 0.51
N GLY A 253 -9.71 18.76 0.52
CA GLY A 253 -8.99 18.27 -0.66
C GLY A 253 -9.59 17.01 -1.29
N GLY A 254 -10.73 16.53 -0.79
CA GLY A 254 -11.38 15.30 -1.25
C GLY A 254 -10.84 14.03 -0.59
N PHE A 255 -9.95 14.12 0.40
CA PHE A 255 -9.36 12.97 1.09
C PHE A 255 -10.08 12.71 2.41
N LYS A 256 -10.73 11.56 2.54
CA LYS A 256 -11.44 11.19 3.77
C LYS A 256 -10.51 10.44 4.70
N LEU A 257 -10.04 11.11 5.75
CA LEU A 257 -9.34 10.47 6.86
C LEU A 257 -10.37 9.74 7.74
N ARG A 258 -10.16 8.45 8.00
CA ARG A 258 -11.09 7.58 8.72
C ARG A 258 -10.33 6.59 9.60
N LYS A 259 -11.08 5.70 10.27
CA LYS A 259 -10.55 4.65 11.15
C LYS A 259 -9.56 5.23 12.15
N LEU A 260 -9.96 6.31 12.82
CA LEU A 260 -9.11 6.93 13.80
C LEU A 260 -8.87 5.93 14.95
N ARG A 261 -7.63 5.83 15.40
CA ARG A 261 -7.23 4.98 16.53
C ARG A 261 -6.39 5.82 17.47
N SER A 262 -6.48 5.55 18.78
CA SER A 262 -5.67 6.25 19.77
C SER A 262 -5.33 5.34 20.93
N SER A 263 -4.17 5.55 21.57
CA SER A 263 -3.84 4.90 22.84
C SER A 263 -4.65 5.42 24.02
N ASN A 264 -5.26 6.60 23.91
CA ASN A 264 -5.97 7.26 25.00
C ASN A 264 -7.50 7.18 24.83
N SER A 265 -8.21 6.74 25.88
CA SER A 265 -9.68 6.61 25.89
C SER A 265 -10.42 7.94 25.79
N ASP A 266 -9.90 8.99 26.41
CA ASP A 266 -10.56 10.31 26.43
C ASP A 266 -10.54 10.93 25.02
N LEU A 267 -9.45 10.74 24.27
CA LEU A 267 -9.40 11.14 22.86
C LEU A 267 -10.43 10.39 22.01
N ARG A 268 -10.58 9.06 22.22
CA ARG A 268 -11.57 8.26 21.51
C ARG A 268 -13.00 8.76 21.81
N ALA A 269 -13.31 9.03 23.07
CA ALA A 269 -14.60 9.58 23.48
C ALA A 269 -14.86 10.97 22.85
N LEU A 270 -13.84 11.83 22.77
CA LEU A 270 -13.95 13.12 22.09
C LEU A 270 -14.24 12.97 20.58
N TRP A 271 -13.61 12.04 19.89
CA TRP A 271 -13.90 11.79 18.47
C TRP A 271 -15.32 11.29 18.25
N VAL A 272 -15.81 10.37 19.09
CA VAL A 272 -17.19 9.87 19.01
C VAL A 272 -18.19 10.99 19.27
N LYS A 273 -17.97 11.79 20.32
CA LYS A 273 -18.82 12.94 20.65
C LYS A 273 -18.93 13.96 19.51
N ASN A 274 -17.88 14.10 18.71
CA ASN A 274 -17.81 15.03 17.58
C ASN A 274 -18.04 14.34 16.21
N ALA A 275 -18.56 13.11 16.19
CA ALA A 275 -18.91 12.35 14.99
C ALA A 275 -17.73 12.10 14.01
N PHE A 276 -16.50 12.03 14.54
CA PHE A 276 -15.32 11.59 13.78
C PHE A 276 -15.18 10.06 13.75
N CYS A 277 -15.76 9.36 14.74
CA CYS A 277 -15.81 7.90 14.86
C CYS A 277 -17.22 7.44 15.24
N GLU A 278 -17.60 6.23 14.82
CA GLU A 278 -18.91 5.63 15.14
C GLU A 278 -18.91 4.93 16.51
N SER A 279 -17.76 4.47 16.99
CA SER A 279 -17.61 3.80 18.29
C SER A 279 -16.25 4.07 18.94
N GLU A 280 -16.20 3.88 20.27
CA GLU A 280 -14.95 3.94 21.04
C GLU A 280 -14.15 2.63 20.95
N GLU A 281 -14.79 1.53 20.56
CA GLU A 281 -14.29 0.14 20.64
C GLU A 281 -13.53 -0.33 19.39
N GLU A 282 -12.93 0.59 18.66
CA GLU A 282 -12.11 0.23 17.52
C GLU A 282 -10.70 -0.33 17.93
N GLY A 283 -10.61 -0.96 19.10
CA GLY A 283 -9.39 -1.42 19.79
C GLY A 283 -8.86 -2.80 19.37
N GLY A 284 -8.86 -3.11 18.08
CA GLY A 284 -8.08 -4.22 17.53
C GLY A 284 -6.59 -3.86 17.41
N GLU A 285 -5.72 -4.86 17.29
CA GLU A 285 -4.32 -4.62 16.93
C GLU A 285 -4.24 -4.00 15.53
N LEU A 286 -3.44 -2.94 15.40
CA LEU A 286 -3.20 -2.27 14.13
C LEU A 286 -1.77 -2.56 13.67
N LYS A 287 -1.59 -2.85 12.37
CA LYS A 287 -0.25 -2.86 11.78
C LYS A 287 0.24 -1.44 11.54
N VAL A 288 1.26 -1.03 12.28
CA VAL A 288 1.98 0.24 12.13
C VAL A 288 3.33 -0.06 11.50
N LEU A 289 3.46 0.20 10.19
CA LEU A 289 4.72 0.03 9.45
C LEU A 289 5.39 -1.34 9.66
N GLY A 290 4.58 -2.40 9.72
CA GLY A 290 5.02 -3.79 9.91
C GLY A 290 5.11 -4.28 11.37
N LEU A 291 4.91 -3.41 12.35
CA LEU A 291 4.75 -3.77 13.77
C LEU A 291 3.27 -3.87 14.14
N ASN A 292 2.93 -4.70 15.12
CA ASN A 292 1.58 -4.74 15.71
C ASN A 292 1.50 -3.77 16.89
N TRP A 293 0.67 -2.75 16.76
CA TRP A 293 0.37 -1.80 17.83
C TRP A 293 -0.94 -2.17 18.52
N ASN A 294 -0.88 -2.34 19.84
CA ASN A 294 -2.05 -2.44 20.69
C ASN A 294 -2.37 -1.07 21.29
N PRO A 295 -3.41 -0.37 20.81
CA PRO A 295 -3.72 0.98 21.30
C PRO A 295 -4.09 0.98 22.79
N ASN A 296 -4.82 -0.04 23.27
CA ASN A 296 -5.30 -0.06 24.66
C ASN A 296 -4.18 -0.17 25.70
N LYS A 297 -3.09 -0.85 25.35
CA LYS A 297 -1.90 -1.00 26.21
C LYS A 297 -0.77 -0.03 25.85
N ASP A 298 -0.91 0.64 24.70
CA ASP A 298 0.15 1.38 24.03
C ASP A 298 1.45 0.58 23.87
N VAL A 299 1.33 -0.64 23.32
CA VAL A 299 2.47 -1.56 23.13
C VAL A 299 2.68 -1.84 21.65
N LEU A 300 3.90 -1.60 21.15
CA LEU A 300 4.38 -2.13 19.86
C LEU A 300 4.97 -3.53 20.05
N SER A 301 4.62 -4.43 19.15
CA SER A 301 5.04 -5.83 19.17
C SER A 301 5.38 -6.33 17.77
N LEU A 302 6.25 -7.33 17.69
CA LEU A 302 6.58 -8.02 16.45
C LEU A 302 5.79 -9.32 16.35
N GLU A 303 5.12 -9.53 15.21
CA GLU A 303 4.39 -10.78 14.95
C GLU A 303 5.37 -11.91 14.59
N VAL A 304 5.82 -12.66 15.59
CA VAL A 304 6.75 -13.79 15.40
C VAL A 304 6.07 -15.16 15.43
N LYS A 305 4.79 -15.23 15.80
CA LYS A 305 4.10 -16.51 16.02
C LYS A 305 4.06 -17.39 14.77
N GLY A 306 3.66 -16.85 13.62
CA GLY A 306 3.66 -17.59 12.35
C GLY A 306 5.05 -17.98 11.84
N LEU A 307 6.12 -17.33 12.34
CA LEU A 307 7.50 -17.73 12.11
C LEU A 307 7.84 -18.94 12.98
N VAL A 308 7.58 -18.85 14.29
CA VAL A 308 7.83 -19.91 15.28
C VAL A 308 7.06 -21.18 14.96
N ASP A 309 5.78 -21.06 14.61
CA ASP A 309 4.94 -22.20 14.23
C ASP A 309 5.48 -22.89 12.97
N SER A 310 5.96 -22.12 11.99
CA SER A 310 6.56 -22.70 10.79
C SER A 310 7.91 -23.37 11.07
N LEU A 311 8.68 -22.88 12.04
CA LEU A 311 9.97 -23.46 12.41
C LEU A 311 9.85 -24.87 12.97
N GLY A 312 8.73 -25.23 13.61
CA GLY A 312 8.47 -26.57 14.11
C GLY A 312 8.28 -27.64 13.02
N GLY A 313 7.97 -27.22 11.78
CA GLY A 313 7.69 -28.12 10.65
C GLY A 313 8.64 -27.98 9.45
N LEU A 314 9.66 -27.12 9.54
CA LEU A 314 10.61 -26.90 8.44
C LEU A 314 11.74 -27.94 8.48
N ASN A 315 12.15 -28.41 7.30
CA ASN A 315 13.35 -29.24 7.15
C ASN A 315 14.59 -28.44 7.56
N ASN A 316 15.61 -29.13 8.07
CA ASN A 316 16.87 -28.50 8.47
C ASN A 316 17.75 -28.31 7.23
N THR A 317 17.38 -27.41 6.31
CA THR A 317 18.15 -27.15 5.08
C THR A 317 18.55 -25.67 4.96
N LYS A 318 19.52 -25.39 4.09
CA LYS A 318 19.92 -24.02 3.73
C LYS A 318 18.74 -23.16 3.29
N ARG A 319 17.86 -23.70 2.44
CA ARG A 319 16.65 -23.02 1.96
C ARG A 319 15.76 -22.59 3.11
N CYS A 320 15.53 -23.46 4.09
CA CYS A 320 14.67 -23.16 5.23
C CYS A 320 15.28 -22.06 6.13
N VAL A 321 16.59 -22.11 6.39
CA VAL A 321 17.28 -21.07 7.18
C VAL A 321 17.17 -19.71 6.49
N LEU A 322 17.42 -19.65 5.17
CA LEU A 322 17.26 -18.42 4.39
C LEU A 322 15.81 -17.93 4.40
N GLN A 323 14.84 -18.80 4.14
CA GLN A 323 13.43 -18.45 4.11
C GLN A 323 12.97 -17.84 5.45
N THR A 324 13.43 -18.38 6.57
CA THR A 324 13.16 -17.80 7.89
C THR A 324 13.85 -16.46 8.07
N ALA A 325 15.13 -16.34 7.73
CA ALA A 325 15.88 -15.09 7.86
C ALA A 325 15.22 -13.93 7.10
N GLU A 326 14.76 -14.19 5.87
CA GLU A 326 14.10 -13.21 5.00
C GLU A 326 12.65 -12.91 5.41
N ARG A 327 12.00 -13.78 6.18
CA ARG A 327 10.64 -13.53 6.72
C ARG A 327 10.65 -12.61 7.93
N ILE A 328 11.79 -12.41 8.59
CA ILE A 328 11.88 -11.53 9.75
C ILE A 328 11.94 -10.08 9.28
N PHE A 329 10.82 -9.37 9.42
CA PHE A 329 10.76 -7.94 9.20
C PHE A 329 10.89 -7.21 10.54
N ASP A 330 12.09 -6.70 10.84
CA ASP A 330 12.40 -5.96 12.07
C ASP A 330 12.86 -4.53 11.74
N PRO A 331 11.93 -3.61 11.42
CA PRO A 331 12.25 -2.28 10.90
C PRO A 331 12.98 -1.37 11.91
N VAL A 332 12.95 -1.73 13.19
CA VAL A 332 13.50 -0.95 14.31
C VAL A 332 14.60 -1.67 15.07
N GLY A 333 14.95 -2.90 14.67
CA GLY A 333 16.03 -3.68 15.28
C GLY A 333 15.71 -4.25 16.67
N LEU A 334 14.44 -4.39 17.04
CA LEU A 334 14.02 -4.90 18.36
C LEU A 334 14.54 -6.31 18.65
N ILE A 335 14.67 -7.13 17.61
CA ILE A 335 15.17 -8.51 17.69
C ILE A 335 16.47 -8.68 16.90
N ALA A 336 17.19 -7.59 16.62
CA ALA A 336 18.47 -7.62 15.92
C ALA A 336 19.49 -8.61 16.54
N PRO A 337 19.61 -8.78 17.88
CA PRO A 337 20.47 -9.79 18.49
C PRO A 337 20.12 -11.24 18.15
N PHE A 338 18.88 -11.52 17.72
CA PHE A 338 18.44 -12.83 17.24
C PHE A 338 18.65 -12.95 15.73
N VAL A 339 18.26 -11.93 14.96
CA VAL A 339 18.42 -11.88 13.50
C VAL A 339 19.88 -12.05 13.10
N ILE A 340 20.81 -11.39 13.80
CA ILE A 340 22.25 -11.48 13.51
C ILE A 340 22.75 -12.92 13.64
N ARG A 341 22.26 -13.70 14.63
CA ARG A 341 22.68 -15.09 14.84
C ARG A 341 22.22 -15.99 13.69
N VAL A 342 21.00 -15.78 13.20
CA VAL A 342 20.50 -16.50 12.02
C VAL A 342 21.30 -16.12 10.78
N LYS A 343 21.65 -14.84 10.60
CA LYS A 343 22.50 -14.38 9.49
C LYS A 343 23.93 -14.94 9.56
N CYS A 344 24.54 -15.01 10.74
CA CYS A 344 25.85 -15.65 10.92
C CYS A 344 25.80 -17.16 10.61
N LEU A 345 24.73 -17.85 11.04
CA LEU A 345 24.52 -19.26 10.69
C LEU A 345 24.39 -19.43 9.18
N LEU A 346 23.62 -18.55 8.53
CA LEU A 346 23.50 -18.53 7.08
C LEU A 346 24.89 -18.36 6.44
N GLN A 347 25.67 -17.37 6.86
CA GLN A 347 27.04 -17.19 6.36
C GLN A 347 27.88 -18.47 6.47
N GLU A 348 27.86 -19.13 7.63
CA GLU A 348 28.62 -20.37 7.85
C GLU A 348 28.16 -21.52 6.93
N ILE A 349 26.85 -21.64 6.65
CA ILE A 349 26.31 -22.60 5.68
C ILE A 349 26.85 -22.31 4.27
N TRP A 350 26.94 -21.03 3.89
CA TRP A 350 27.46 -20.62 2.58
C TRP A 350 28.96 -20.89 2.45
N GLU A 351 29.74 -20.63 3.50
CA GLU A 351 31.19 -20.92 3.52
C GLU A 351 31.50 -22.41 3.36
N ARG A 352 30.58 -23.29 3.76
CA ARG A 352 30.68 -24.75 3.58
C ARG A 352 30.25 -25.24 2.20
N GLY A 353 29.81 -24.35 1.30
CA GLY A 353 29.46 -24.71 -0.07
C GLY A 353 28.24 -25.63 -0.19
N MET A 354 27.33 -25.61 0.79
CA MET A 354 26.14 -26.46 0.78
C MET A 354 25.12 -26.05 -0.29
N ASP A 355 24.46 -27.04 -0.89
CA ASP A 355 23.34 -26.83 -1.81
C ASP A 355 22.04 -26.49 -1.05
N TRP A 356 21.02 -26.07 -1.80
CA TRP A 356 19.79 -25.48 -1.23
C TRP A 356 19.00 -26.42 -0.33
N ASP A 357 18.95 -27.69 -0.71
CA ASP A 357 18.07 -28.70 -0.11
C ASP A 357 18.85 -29.79 0.64
N ASP A 358 20.16 -29.59 0.82
CA ASP A 358 20.99 -30.46 1.65
C ASP A 358 20.60 -30.33 3.13
N ASP A 359 20.58 -31.47 3.82
CA ASP A 359 20.42 -31.51 5.27
C ASP A 359 21.61 -30.83 5.95
N LEU A 360 21.31 -30.00 6.95
CA LEU A 360 22.31 -29.35 7.79
C LEU A 360 23.11 -30.39 8.56
N PRO A 361 24.46 -30.34 8.49
CA PRO A 361 25.33 -31.06 9.41
C PRO A 361 24.91 -30.83 10.86
N GLU A 362 25.12 -31.83 11.70
CA GLU A 362 24.57 -31.86 13.07
C GLU A 362 24.99 -30.62 13.89
N ASP A 363 26.19 -30.10 13.70
CA ASP A 363 26.68 -28.90 14.39
C ASP A 363 25.91 -27.63 13.95
N LEU A 364 25.60 -27.47 12.66
CA LEU A 364 24.79 -26.37 12.13
C LEU A 364 23.32 -26.52 12.50
N ARG A 365 22.82 -27.76 12.51
CA ARG A 365 21.46 -28.08 12.95
C ARG A 365 21.25 -27.76 14.43
N LEU A 366 22.20 -28.09 15.30
CA LEU A 366 22.17 -27.72 16.71
C LEU A 366 22.17 -26.19 16.90
N LYS A 367 23.01 -25.47 16.13
CA LYS A 367 22.99 -24.00 16.10
C LYS A 367 21.64 -23.48 15.63
N TRP A 368 21.03 -24.10 14.61
CA TRP A 368 19.72 -23.72 14.10
C TRP A 368 18.60 -23.89 15.12
N ILE A 369 18.53 -25.04 15.79
CA ILE A 369 17.52 -25.31 16.82
C ILE A 369 17.68 -24.34 18.00
N THR A 370 18.91 -24.16 18.47
CA THR A 370 19.23 -23.33 19.63
C THR A 370 18.99 -21.84 19.40
N HIS A 371 19.36 -21.33 18.22
CA HIS A 371 19.30 -19.91 17.91
C HIS A 371 18.03 -19.50 17.16
N GLY A 372 17.49 -20.39 16.33
CA GLY A 372 16.31 -20.17 15.50
C GLY A 372 15.01 -20.54 16.20
N VAL A 373 14.91 -21.71 16.82
CA VAL A 373 13.61 -22.25 17.30
C VAL A 373 13.34 -21.89 18.75
N THR A 374 14.29 -22.15 19.65
CA THR A 374 14.04 -22.01 21.11
C THR A 374 14.10 -20.56 21.59
N LYS A 375 14.89 -19.71 20.93
CA LYS A 375 15.17 -18.34 21.35
C LYS A 375 14.28 -17.28 20.70
N LEU A 376 13.71 -17.53 19.52
CA LEU A 376 12.71 -16.66 18.90
C LEU A 376 11.27 -16.91 19.42
N GLY A 377 11.03 -18.07 20.04
CA GLY A 377 9.74 -18.42 20.63
C GLY A 377 9.54 -18.01 22.10
N ARG A 378 10.54 -17.39 22.73
CA ARG A 378 10.47 -16.78 24.06
C ARG A 378 10.63 -15.28 23.93
#